data_AF-A0A2T2YAH6-F1
#
_entry.id   AF-A0A2T2YAH6-F1
#
_cell.length_a   1.000
_cell.length_b   1.000
_cell.length_c   1.000
_cell.angle_alpha   90.00
_cell.angle_beta   90.00
_cell.angle_gamma   90.00
#
_symmetry.space_group_name_H-M   'P 1'
#
loop_
_entity.id
_entity.type
_entity.pdbx_description
1 polymer ?
#
loop_
_entity_poly.entity_id
_entity_poly.type
_entity_poly.pdbx_seq_one_letter_code
_entity_poly.pdbx_strand_id
1 'polypeptide(L)'
;MERTIFYFKELRTWDIVTILLYSFISLGLYFFYTSTESVVQKKDILFWYPLGTQVFFYFLNYKSLRNLTVYFIWFFFSLIHFYIYLQLITIPLLEGVKVHAAIGLRNTALLLILFQILRFISTKVQGKELVCPSRGGTDILEERNVTLVDFALFVIYLFFLVVLGLNFHFN
;
A
#
# COMPACT_ATOMS: atom_id res chain seq x y z
N MET A 1 -8.17 26.71 -12.51
CA MET A 1 -7.11 26.66 -11.48
C MET A 1 -6.30 25.39 -11.72
N GLU A 2 -5.08 25.52 -12.24
CA GLU A 2 -4.19 24.37 -12.47
C GLU A 2 -3.90 23.70 -11.11
N ARG A 3 -4.27 22.43 -10.97
CA ARG A 3 -3.88 21.66 -9.78
C ARG A 3 -2.41 21.29 -9.97
N THR A 4 -1.53 21.81 -9.11
CA THR A 4 -0.13 21.38 -9.09
C THR A 4 -0.07 19.88 -8.84
N ILE A 5 0.74 19.17 -9.64
CA ILE A 5 0.89 17.71 -9.56
C ILE A 5 1.29 17.29 -8.14
N PHE A 6 2.15 18.09 -7.53
CA PHE A 6 2.57 17.92 -6.15
C PHE A 6 2.05 19.08 -5.32
N TYR A 7 1.41 18.75 -4.20
CA TYR A 7 0.89 19.74 -3.27
C TYR A 7 1.02 19.22 -1.85
N PHE A 8 1.21 20.17 -0.94
CA PHE A 8 1.18 19.96 0.50
C PHE A 8 -0.08 20.64 1.03
N LYS A 9 -0.96 19.86 1.63
CA LYS A 9 -2.18 20.36 2.29
C LYS A 9 -2.24 19.84 3.70
N GLU A 10 -2.98 20.54 4.54
CA GLU A 10 -3.32 20.09 5.89
C GLU A 10 -4.00 18.73 5.87
N LEU A 11 -3.83 17.98 6.96
CA LEU A 11 -4.42 16.67 7.13
C LEU A 11 -5.93 16.81 7.33
N ARG A 12 -6.72 16.09 6.52
CA ARG A 12 -8.16 16.03 6.72
C ARG A 12 -8.47 15.06 7.86
N THR A 13 -9.67 15.15 8.40
CA THR A 13 -10.16 14.21 9.44
C THR A 13 -9.97 12.75 9.04
N TRP A 14 -10.26 12.40 7.78
CA TRP A 14 -10.03 11.04 7.26
C TRP A 14 -8.56 10.62 7.31
N ASP A 15 -7.64 11.53 6.98
CA ASP A 15 -6.21 11.25 6.97
C ASP A 15 -5.73 10.99 8.41
N ILE A 16 -6.19 11.80 9.37
CA ILE A 16 -5.90 11.63 10.79
C ILE A 16 -6.46 10.31 11.32
N VAL A 17 -7.74 10.02 11.06
CA VAL A 17 -8.40 8.79 11.51
C VAL A 17 -7.70 7.55 10.97
N THR A 18 -7.37 7.54 9.68
CA THR A 18 -6.70 6.38 9.07
C THR A 18 -5.28 6.19 9.57
N ILE A 19 -4.51 7.27 9.77
CA ILE A 19 -3.15 7.19 10.35
C ILE A 19 -3.21 6.65 11.78
N LEU A 20 -4.13 7.16 12.61
CA LEU A 20 -4.28 6.70 13.99
C LEU A 20 -4.72 5.24 14.05
N LEU A 21 -5.77 4.88 13.30
CA LEU A 21 -6.27 3.50 13.25
C LEU A 21 -5.19 2.53 12.77
N TYR A 22 -4.45 2.89 11.71
CA TYR A 22 -3.35 2.08 11.23
C TYR A 22 -2.24 1.92 12.27
N SER A 23 -1.90 2.98 12.99
CA SER A 23 -0.90 2.92 14.06
C SER A 23 -1.32 1.96 15.18
N PHE A 24 -2.59 2.03 15.62
CA PHE A 24 -3.14 1.11 16.62
C PHE A 24 -3.16 -0.34 16.13
N ILE A 25 -3.61 -0.59 14.89
CA ILE A 25 -3.60 -1.93 14.30
C ILE A 25 -2.17 -2.46 14.22
N SER A 26 -1.22 -1.63 13.77
CA SER A 26 0.20 -2.01 13.63
C SER A 26 0.83 -2.36 14.97
N LEU A 27 0.55 -1.58 16.01
CA LEU A 27 0.99 -1.89 17.39
C LEU A 27 0.35 -3.17 17.91
N GLY A 28 -0.97 -3.35 17.71
CA GLY A 28 -1.68 -4.56 18.11
C GLY A 28 -1.12 -5.81 17.43
N LEU A 29 -0.87 -5.75 16.12
CA LEU A 29 -0.24 -6.83 15.37
C LEU A 29 1.19 -7.10 15.84
N TYR A 30 1.96 -6.07 16.16
CA TYR A 30 3.31 -6.23 16.72
C TYR A 30 3.28 -6.96 18.06
N PHE A 31 2.44 -6.54 19.01
CA PHE A 31 2.32 -7.22 20.31
C PHE A 31 1.83 -8.67 20.16
N PHE A 32 0.88 -8.91 19.26
CA PHE A 32 0.39 -10.26 18.99
C PHE A 32 1.49 -11.12 18.36
N TYR A 33 2.25 -10.59 17.40
CA TYR A 33 3.39 -11.25 16.77
C TYR A 33 4.46 -11.64 17.78
N THR A 34 4.78 -10.76 18.74
CA THR A 34 5.79 -11.05 19.77
C THR A 34 5.31 -12.02 20.84
N SER A 35 3.99 -12.08 21.09
CA SER A 35 3.41 -12.91 22.16
C SER A 35 3.05 -14.32 21.70
N THR A 36 2.85 -14.53 20.39
CA THR A 36 2.52 -15.87 19.88
C THR A 36 3.76 -16.74 19.72
N GLU A 37 3.66 -17.99 20.16
CA GLU A 37 4.66 -19.03 19.91
C GLU A 37 4.44 -19.73 18.55
N SER A 38 3.28 -19.55 17.93
CA SER A 38 2.93 -20.22 16.68
C SER A 38 3.65 -19.57 15.49
N VAL A 39 4.55 -20.34 14.86
CA VAL A 39 5.25 -19.94 13.63
C VAL A 39 4.27 -19.67 12.50
N VAL A 40 3.19 -20.45 12.40
CA VAL A 40 2.15 -20.27 11.37
C VAL A 40 1.49 -18.90 11.52
N GLN A 41 1.08 -18.54 12.73
CA GLN A 41 0.47 -17.22 12.99
C GLN A 41 1.45 -16.08 12.70
N LYS A 42 2.74 -16.24 13.03
CA LYS A 42 3.78 -15.25 12.67
C LYS A 42 3.87 -15.06 11.15
N LYS A 43 3.89 -16.14 10.38
CA LYS A 43 3.92 -16.09 8.91
C LYS A 43 2.66 -15.43 8.35
N ASP A 44 1.49 -15.75 8.89
CA ASP A 44 0.22 -15.17 8.46
C ASP A 44 0.18 -13.66 8.70
N ILE A 45 0.63 -13.19 9.86
CA ILE A 45 0.72 -11.75 10.16
C ILE A 45 1.65 -11.07 9.15
N LEU A 46 2.84 -11.62 8.93
CA LEU A 46 3.84 -11.05 8.03
C LEU A 46 3.38 -11.03 6.57
N PHE A 47 2.46 -11.90 6.18
CA PHE A 47 1.84 -11.92 4.87
C PHE A 47 0.67 -10.94 4.77
N TRP A 48 -0.33 -11.08 5.65
CA TRP A 48 -1.57 -10.32 5.57
C TRP A 48 -1.40 -8.84 5.91
N TYR A 49 -0.46 -8.50 6.79
CA TYR A 49 -0.23 -7.12 7.17
C TYR A 49 0.21 -6.25 5.98
N PRO A 50 1.36 -6.51 5.30
CA PRO A 50 1.76 -5.69 4.16
C PRO A 50 0.78 -5.78 2.99
N LEU A 51 0.19 -6.96 2.72
CA LEU A 51 -0.81 -7.11 1.65
C LEU A 51 -2.05 -6.24 1.94
N GLY A 52 -2.58 -6.33 3.16
CA GLY A 52 -3.70 -5.53 3.63
C GLY A 52 -3.40 -4.03 3.58
N THR A 53 -2.18 -3.61 3.93
CA THR A 53 -1.74 -2.22 3.78
C THR A 53 -1.83 -1.74 2.33
N GLN A 54 -1.43 -2.56 1.35
CA GLN A 54 -1.51 -2.18 -0.07
C GLN A 54 -2.94 -2.08 -0.58
N VAL A 55 -3.78 -3.05 -0.20
CA VAL A 55 -5.21 -3.03 -0.52
C VAL A 55 -5.86 -1.78 0.09
N PHE A 56 -5.57 -1.48 1.35
CA PHE A 56 -6.04 -0.27 2.03
C PHE A 56 -5.59 1.00 1.29
N PHE A 57 -4.31 1.11 0.94
CA PHE A 57 -3.79 2.28 0.21
C PHE A 57 -4.49 2.49 -1.11
N TYR A 58 -4.66 1.44 -1.91
CA TYR A 58 -5.17 1.60 -3.25
C TYR A 58 -6.69 1.82 -3.28
N PHE A 59 -7.45 1.09 -2.48
CA PHE A 59 -8.92 1.15 -2.53
C PHE A 59 -9.53 2.20 -1.60
N LEU A 60 -8.90 2.47 -0.44
CA LEU A 60 -9.49 3.32 0.59
C LEU A 60 -8.71 4.63 0.81
N ASN A 61 -7.43 4.68 0.45
CA ASN A 61 -6.57 5.82 0.78
C ASN A 61 -5.90 6.51 -0.42
N TYR A 62 -6.19 6.11 -1.66
CA TYR A 62 -5.48 6.63 -2.84
C TYR A 62 -5.67 8.15 -3.01
N LYS A 63 -6.87 8.66 -2.70
CA LYS A 63 -7.16 10.10 -2.76
C LYS A 63 -6.31 10.89 -1.76
N SER A 64 -6.08 10.34 -0.58
CA SER A 64 -5.24 10.93 0.45
C SER A 64 -3.76 10.88 0.09
N LEU A 65 -3.30 9.78 -0.54
CA LEU A 65 -1.92 9.62 -1.00
C LEU A 65 -1.50 10.61 -2.11
N ARG A 66 -2.46 11.33 -2.71
CA ARG A 66 -2.16 12.46 -3.63
C ARG A 66 -1.62 13.69 -2.89
N ASN A 67 -1.95 13.85 -1.61
CA ASN A 67 -1.34 14.88 -0.76
C ASN A 67 0.07 14.43 -0.35
N LEU A 68 1.10 15.20 -0.69
CA LEU A 68 2.48 14.81 -0.37
C LEU A 68 2.75 14.73 1.12
N THR A 69 2.08 15.55 1.94
CA THR A 69 2.18 15.44 3.41
C THR A 69 1.76 14.05 3.88
N VAL A 70 0.62 13.56 3.40
CA VAL A 70 0.08 12.25 3.75
C VAL A 70 0.96 11.15 3.16
N TYR A 71 1.39 11.30 1.91
CA TYR A 71 2.31 10.36 1.26
C TYR A 71 3.59 10.16 2.06
N PHE A 72 4.25 11.23 2.53
CA PHE A 72 5.49 11.11 3.29
C PHE A 72 5.29 10.42 4.65
N ILE A 73 4.14 10.63 5.30
CA ILE A 73 3.79 9.89 6.52
C ILE A 73 3.68 8.39 6.23
N TRP A 74 2.98 8.00 5.16
CA TRP A 74 2.88 6.59 4.77
C TRP A 74 4.19 6.00 4.26
N PHE A 75 5.00 6.81 3.59
CA PHE A 75 6.34 6.43 3.18
C PHE A 75 7.22 6.16 4.41
N PHE A 76 7.11 6.98 5.46
CA PHE A 76 7.78 6.71 6.73
C PHE A 76 7.35 5.38 7.37
N PHE A 77 6.05 5.05 7.39
CA PHE A 77 5.60 3.71 7.81
C PHE A 77 6.20 2.59 6.95
N SER A 78 6.35 2.82 5.65
CA SER A 78 6.99 1.84 4.76
C SER A 78 8.48 1.63 5.06
N LEU A 79 9.18 2.65 5.57
CA LEU A 79 10.55 2.51 6.05
C LEU A 79 10.62 1.71 7.35
N ILE A 80 9.63 1.85 8.24
CA ILE A 80 9.51 1.00 9.43
C ILE A 80 9.28 -0.45 9.01
N HIS A 81 8.39 -0.71 8.04
CA HIS A 81 8.20 -2.06 7.49
C HIS A 81 9.51 -2.62 6.94
N PHE A 82 10.23 -1.82 6.16
CA PHE A 82 11.51 -2.21 5.60
C PHE A 82 12.56 -2.52 6.69
N TYR A 83 12.60 -1.72 7.75
CA TYR A 83 13.47 -1.99 8.90
C TYR A 83 13.11 -3.32 9.57
N ILE A 84 11.82 -3.58 9.84
CA ILE A 84 11.35 -4.85 10.41
C ILE A 84 11.72 -6.01 9.48
N TYR A 85 11.58 -5.85 8.17
CA TYR A 85 12.02 -6.85 7.19
C TYR A 85 13.49 -7.23 7.37
N LEU A 86 14.38 -6.24 7.51
CA LEU A 86 15.81 -6.50 7.71
C LEU A 86 16.11 -7.26 9.00
N GLN A 87 15.32 -7.05 10.05
CA GLN A 87 15.45 -7.79 11.31
C GLN A 87 14.97 -9.24 11.20
N LEU A 88 13.98 -9.50 10.34
CA LEU A 88 13.31 -10.79 10.25
C LEU A 88 13.88 -11.71 9.17
N ILE A 89 14.49 -11.16 8.11
CA ILE A 89 14.93 -11.92 6.93
C ILE A 89 15.99 -13.00 7.22
N THR A 90 16.69 -12.89 8.34
CA THR A 90 17.72 -13.84 8.76
C THR A 90 17.19 -14.97 9.63
N ILE A 91 15.88 -15.02 9.93
CA ILE A 91 15.29 -16.01 10.85
C ILE A 91 14.84 -17.25 10.03
N PRO A 92 15.50 -18.41 10.17
CA PRO A 92 15.18 -19.57 9.33
C PRO A 92 13.76 -20.11 9.52
N LEU A 93 13.17 -19.96 10.72
CA LEU A 93 11.79 -20.39 10.97
C LEU A 93 10.76 -19.65 10.11
N LEU A 94 11.10 -18.46 9.61
CA LEU A 94 10.23 -17.64 8.77
C LEU A 94 10.43 -17.90 7.27
N GLU A 95 11.38 -18.77 6.89
CA GLU A 95 11.52 -19.25 5.53
C GLU A 95 10.29 -20.08 5.14
N GLY A 96 9.72 -19.77 3.97
CA GLY A 96 8.70 -20.57 3.32
C GLY A 96 9.33 -21.50 2.27
N VAL A 97 8.49 -22.31 1.62
CA VAL A 97 8.93 -23.26 0.58
C VAL A 97 9.64 -22.56 -0.60
N LYS A 98 9.29 -21.30 -0.88
CA LYS A 98 9.87 -20.52 -1.99
C LYS A 98 10.36 -19.12 -1.59
N VAL A 99 9.71 -18.50 -0.61
CA VAL A 99 9.90 -17.08 -0.27
C VAL A 99 9.78 -16.90 1.24
N HIS A 100 10.65 -16.07 1.82
CA HIS A 100 10.64 -15.73 3.23
C HIS A 100 9.43 -14.85 3.60
N ALA A 101 8.65 -15.20 4.64
CA ALA A 101 7.37 -14.56 4.96
C ALA A 101 7.44 -13.03 5.12
N ALA A 102 8.55 -12.51 5.64
CA ALA A 102 8.76 -11.07 5.81
C ALA A 102 8.94 -10.25 4.51
N ILE A 103 9.13 -10.89 3.34
CA ILE A 103 9.43 -10.15 2.08
C ILE A 103 8.33 -9.14 1.72
N GLY A 104 7.06 -9.38 2.09
CA GLY A 104 5.96 -8.45 1.79
C GLY A 104 6.18 -7.05 2.39
N LEU A 105 6.83 -6.98 3.55
CA LEU A 105 7.11 -5.72 4.26
C LEU A 105 8.01 -4.78 3.44
N ARG A 106 9.00 -5.31 2.71
CA ARG A 106 9.89 -4.48 1.88
C ARG A 106 9.16 -3.86 0.68
N ASN A 107 8.10 -4.53 0.20
CA ASN A 107 7.40 -4.15 -1.00
C ASN A 107 6.45 -2.96 -0.78
N THR A 108 6.12 -2.62 0.48
CA THR A 108 5.30 -1.45 0.81
C THR A 108 5.91 -0.15 0.25
N ALA A 109 7.22 0.03 0.38
CA ALA A 109 7.91 1.23 -0.13
C ALA A 109 7.90 1.26 -1.66
N LEU A 110 8.17 0.12 -2.31
CA LEU A 110 8.19 0.00 -3.77
C LEU A 110 6.82 0.33 -4.38
N LEU A 111 5.74 -0.17 -3.78
CA LEU A 111 4.38 0.06 -4.28
C LEU A 111 3.89 1.49 -4.02
N LEU A 112 4.34 2.14 -2.95
CA LEU A 112 4.10 3.58 -2.73
C LEU A 112 4.83 4.43 -3.78
N ILE A 113 6.07 4.09 -4.13
CA ILE A 113 6.81 4.77 -5.20
C ILE A 113 6.09 4.56 -6.54
N LEU A 114 5.70 3.32 -6.84
CA LEU A 114 4.92 3.00 -8.04
C LEU A 114 3.64 3.83 -8.11
N PHE A 115 2.92 3.97 -7.00
CA PHE A 115 1.73 4.81 -6.94
C PHE A 115 2.00 6.26 -7.38
N GLN A 116 3.08 6.89 -6.90
CA GLN A 116 3.42 8.25 -7.33
C GLN A 116 3.85 8.33 -8.79
N ILE A 117 4.55 7.31 -9.31
CA ILE A 117 4.91 7.22 -10.73
C ILE A 117 3.64 7.15 -11.59
N LEU A 118 2.71 6.25 -11.26
CA LEU A 118 1.45 6.10 -12.00
C LEU A 118 0.61 7.37 -11.93
N ARG A 119 0.61 8.06 -10.78
CA ARG A 119 -0.04 9.36 -10.61
C ARG A 119 0.59 10.43 -11.50
N PHE A 120 1.91 10.50 -11.55
CA PHE A 120 2.60 11.43 -12.43
C PHE A 120 2.23 11.18 -13.91
N ILE A 121 2.22 9.91 -14.33
CA ILE A 121 1.81 9.51 -15.69
C ILE A 121 0.36 9.92 -15.96
N SER A 122 -0.57 9.61 -15.05
CA SER A 122 -1.98 10.02 -15.15
C SER A 122 -2.11 11.52 -15.36
N THR A 123 -1.49 12.33 -14.51
CA THR A 123 -1.62 13.78 -14.59
C THR A 123 -0.98 14.34 -15.86
N LYS A 124 0.10 13.73 -16.36
CA LYS A 124 0.76 14.17 -17.60
C LYS A 124 0.00 13.79 -18.87
N VAL A 125 -0.58 12.59 -18.92
CA VAL A 125 -1.25 12.08 -20.14
C VAL A 125 -2.66 12.62 -20.29
N GLN A 126 -3.42 12.72 -19.19
CA GLN A 126 -4.84 13.10 -19.25
C GLN A 126 -5.18 14.37 -18.46
N GLY A 127 -4.21 15.02 -17.79
CA GLY A 127 -4.47 16.21 -16.98
C GLY A 127 -5.32 15.94 -15.73
N LYS A 128 -5.45 14.66 -15.35
CA LYS A 128 -6.34 14.21 -14.27
C LYS A 128 -5.57 13.36 -13.26
N GLU A 129 -6.02 13.43 -12.01
CA GLU A 129 -5.47 12.63 -10.91
C GLU A 129 -5.71 11.13 -11.11
N LEU A 130 -4.83 10.29 -10.55
CA LEU A 130 -4.97 8.83 -10.59
C LEU A 130 -6.20 8.38 -9.79
N VAL A 131 -7.03 7.54 -10.38
CA VAL A 131 -8.29 7.06 -9.83
C VAL A 131 -8.29 5.55 -9.67
N CYS A 132 -9.15 5.03 -8.79
CA CYS A 132 -9.39 3.60 -8.65
C CYS A 132 -10.70 3.27 -9.39
N PRO A 133 -10.67 2.46 -10.47
CA PRO A 133 -11.87 2.06 -11.18
C PRO A 133 -12.84 1.29 -10.28
N SER A 134 -14.14 1.59 -10.37
CA SER A 134 -15.21 0.77 -9.77
C SER A 134 -15.93 -0.07 -10.84
N ARG A 135 -16.70 -1.08 -10.40
CA ARG A 135 -17.54 -1.92 -11.28
C ARG A 135 -18.54 -1.11 -12.13
N GLY A 136 -18.86 0.14 -11.76
CA GLY A 136 -19.79 0.99 -12.49
C GLY A 136 -19.17 1.85 -13.60
N GLY A 137 -17.85 1.74 -13.85
CA GLY A 137 -17.15 2.64 -14.78
C GLY A 137 -16.95 4.06 -14.24
N THR A 138 -17.34 4.30 -12.98
CA THR A 138 -17.09 5.53 -12.22
C THR A 138 -16.00 5.30 -11.17
N ASP A 139 -15.24 6.34 -10.81
CA ASP A 139 -14.30 6.29 -9.67
C ASP A 139 -15.07 6.14 -8.35
N ILE A 140 -14.56 5.29 -7.45
CA ILE A 140 -15.20 4.93 -6.18
C ILE A 140 -15.45 6.13 -5.26
N LEU A 141 -14.61 7.19 -5.32
CA LEU A 141 -14.64 8.33 -4.38
C LEU A 141 -14.80 9.71 -5.06
N GLU A 142 -14.77 9.79 -6.39
CA GLU A 142 -14.78 11.04 -7.14
C GLU A 142 -15.84 11.09 -8.26
N GLU A 143 -16.72 10.08 -8.35
CA GLU A 143 -17.89 10.04 -9.26
C GLU A 143 -17.57 10.41 -10.72
N ARG A 144 -16.30 10.24 -11.13
CA ARG A 144 -15.82 10.55 -12.47
C ARG A 144 -15.85 9.30 -13.32
N ASN A 145 -16.18 9.44 -14.60
CA ASN A 145 -16.04 8.35 -15.57
C ASN A 145 -14.56 7.96 -15.73
N VAL A 146 -14.29 6.68 -15.54
CA VAL A 146 -12.98 6.05 -15.67
C VAL A 146 -12.60 6.02 -17.14
N THR A 147 -11.40 6.50 -17.48
CA THR A 147 -10.87 6.45 -18.85
C THR A 147 -10.15 5.12 -19.12
N LEU A 148 -9.84 4.83 -20.39
CA LEU A 148 -8.97 3.69 -20.72
C LEU A 148 -7.57 3.81 -20.09
N VAL A 149 -7.06 5.04 -19.95
CA VAL A 149 -5.78 5.30 -19.29
C VAL A 149 -5.87 4.95 -17.80
N ASP A 150 -6.95 5.33 -17.14
CA ASP A 150 -7.20 4.97 -15.74
C ASP A 150 -7.23 3.45 -15.54
N PHE A 151 -7.92 2.74 -16.43
CA PHE A 151 -7.97 1.28 -16.39
C PHE A 151 -6.60 0.64 -16.61
N ALA A 152 -5.81 1.15 -17.57
CA ALA A 152 -4.46 0.65 -17.81
C ALA A 152 -3.54 0.87 -16.60
N LEU A 153 -3.56 2.06 -15.98
CA LEU A 153 -2.76 2.36 -14.79
C LEU A 153 -3.19 1.51 -13.58
N PHE A 154 -4.49 1.23 -13.45
CA PHE A 154 -5.03 0.30 -12.47
C PHE A 154 -4.50 -1.12 -12.65
N VAL A 155 -4.57 -1.65 -13.88
CA VAL A 155 -4.05 -2.99 -14.20
C VAL A 155 -2.55 -3.08 -13.93
N ILE A 156 -1.77 -2.04 -14.24
CA ILE A 156 -0.34 -1.99 -13.91
C ILE A 156 -0.14 -2.07 -12.39
N TYR A 157 -0.83 -1.24 -11.61
CA TYR A 157 -0.70 -1.28 -10.15
C TYR A 157 -1.06 -2.66 -9.59
N LEU A 158 -2.20 -3.23 -10.02
CA LEU A 158 -2.62 -4.57 -9.58
C LEU A 158 -1.62 -5.65 -9.98
N PHE A 159 -1.07 -5.59 -11.19
CA PHE A 159 -0.04 -6.53 -11.63
C PHE A 159 1.17 -6.51 -10.68
N PHE A 160 1.68 -5.33 -10.33
CA PHE A 160 2.79 -5.21 -9.37
C PHE A 160 2.38 -5.66 -7.96
N LEU A 161 1.16 -5.35 -7.51
CA LEU A 161 0.66 -5.83 -6.22
C LEU A 161 0.60 -7.35 -6.17
N VAL A 162 0.13 -8.01 -7.24
CA VAL A 162 0.06 -9.48 -7.34
C VAL A 162 1.46 -10.09 -7.44
N VAL A 163 2.32 -9.59 -8.33
CA VAL A 163 3.68 -10.14 -8.51
C VAL A 163 4.52 -9.94 -7.26
N LEU A 164 4.44 -8.77 -6.61
CA LEU A 164 5.22 -8.51 -5.40
C LEU A 164 4.56 -9.09 -4.13
N GLY A 165 3.24 -9.16 -4.07
CA GLY A 165 2.49 -9.53 -2.87
C GLY A 165 2.01 -10.99 -2.82
N LEU A 166 1.79 -11.66 -3.95
CA LEU A 166 1.24 -13.02 -4.03
C LEU A 166 2.26 -14.09 -4.48
N ASN A 167 3.52 -13.72 -4.73
CA ASN A 167 4.61 -14.70 -4.92
C ASN A 167 4.86 -15.61 -3.68
N PHE A 168 4.04 -15.49 -2.64
CA PHE A 168 4.11 -16.20 -1.37
C PHE A 168 3.21 -17.43 -1.26
N HIS A 169 2.23 -17.63 -2.16
CA HIS A 169 1.15 -18.56 -1.86
C HIS A 169 0.66 -19.47 -3.00
N PHE A 170 1.60 -20.00 -3.79
CA PHE A 170 1.33 -21.18 -4.61
C PHE A 170 2.39 -22.27 -4.35
N ASN A 171 2.08 -23.10 -3.36
CA ASN A 171 2.42 -24.52 -3.11
C ASN A 171 2.61 -24.78 -1.62
#